data_AF-A0A3R7PGP2-F1
#
_entry.id   AF-A0A3R7PGP2-F1
#
_cell.length_a   1.000
_cell.length_b   1.000
_cell.length_c   1.000
_cell.angle_alpha   90.00
_cell.angle_beta   90.00
_cell.angle_gamma   90.00
#
_symmetry.space_group_name_H-M   'P 1'
#
loop_
_entity.id
_entity.type
_entity.pdbx_description
1 polymer ?
#
loop_
_entity_poly.entity_id
_entity_poly.type
_entity_poly.pdbx_seq_one_letter_code
_entity_poly.pdbx_strand_id
1 'polypeptide(L)'
;MSSRLNSYGTQKHTHNELEDLEEAYRFISQWKPSSDVFALKNFPYAISALGSCTAAYINAHYRKVVKLRHHAFVASLIPVVVLPPLVGTLMHHHFIQRPLLLQKFQCPVCLELRAGGIQLFAGFIYPMVLAPLAAFQFASRLYTYSLPDISQPKALFKEFIKMTRPIKSKLYVLAGIQLAAGMLWTHWEAHNLFTVMSKLSHMEEVVRKHHEEQKEKEDSVF
;
A
#
# COMPACT_ATOMS: atom_id res chain seq x y z
N MET A 1 0.98 -37.20 -13.52
CA MET A 1 -0.48 -36.91 -13.49
C MET A 1 -0.89 -36.15 -12.21
N SER A 2 -0.29 -36.46 -11.05
CA SER A 2 -0.50 -35.74 -9.77
C SER A 2 -0.24 -34.22 -9.82
N SER A 3 0.78 -33.76 -10.55
CA SER A 3 1.13 -32.32 -10.62
C SER A 3 0.08 -31.47 -11.35
N ARG A 4 -0.66 -32.06 -12.30
CA ARG A 4 -1.72 -31.37 -13.04
C ARG A 4 -3.01 -31.23 -12.22
N LEU A 5 -3.32 -32.21 -11.37
CA LEU A 5 -4.47 -32.13 -10.45
C LEU A 5 -4.24 -31.10 -9.35
N ASN A 6 -3.02 -31.00 -8.83
CA ASN A 6 -2.68 -29.95 -7.86
C ASN A 6 -2.74 -28.56 -8.52
N SER A 7 -2.20 -28.41 -9.74
CA SER A 7 -2.33 -27.16 -10.51
C SER A 7 -3.78 -26.80 -10.81
N TYR A 8 -4.65 -27.77 -11.13
CA TYR A 8 -6.08 -27.53 -11.38
C TYR A 8 -6.84 -27.15 -10.10
N GLY A 9 -6.55 -27.80 -8.98
CA GLY A 9 -7.13 -27.47 -7.68
C GLY A 9 -6.74 -26.08 -7.20
N THR A 10 -5.44 -25.73 -7.32
CA THR A 10 -4.95 -24.38 -7.02
C THR A 10 -5.55 -23.34 -7.97
N GLN A 11 -5.67 -23.64 -9.27
CA GLN A 11 -6.22 -22.72 -10.25
C GLN A 11 -7.73 -22.49 -10.06
N LYS A 12 -8.50 -23.53 -9.73
CA LYS A 12 -9.94 -23.42 -9.44
C LYS A 12 -10.20 -22.67 -8.12
N HIS A 13 -9.41 -22.92 -7.09
CA HIS A 13 -9.49 -22.16 -5.83
C HIS A 13 -9.16 -20.68 -6.05
N THR A 14 -8.09 -20.39 -6.81
CA THR A 14 -7.70 -19.01 -7.14
C THR A 14 -8.75 -18.31 -7.98
N HIS A 15 -9.44 -19.02 -8.89
CA HIS A 15 -10.52 -18.46 -9.70
C HIS A 15 -11.70 -18.01 -8.84
N ASN A 16 -12.20 -18.88 -7.97
CA ASN A 16 -13.31 -18.56 -7.07
C ASN A 16 -12.94 -17.38 -6.15
N GLU A 17 -11.72 -17.34 -5.61
CA GLU A 17 -11.29 -16.23 -4.76
C GLU A 17 -11.23 -14.89 -5.50
N LEU A 18 -10.88 -14.88 -6.78
CA LEU A 18 -10.85 -13.66 -7.58
C LEU A 18 -12.28 -13.16 -7.88
N GLU A 19 -13.20 -14.07 -8.17
CA GLU A 19 -14.63 -13.76 -8.35
C GLU A 19 -15.24 -13.20 -7.05
N ASP A 20 -14.99 -13.85 -5.91
CA ASP A 20 -15.44 -13.41 -4.58
C ASP A 20 -14.91 -12.00 -4.26
N LEU A 21 -13.65 -11.72 -4.60
CA LEU A 21 -13.03 -10.41 -4.39
C LEU A 21 -13.64 -9.33 -5.29
N GLU A 22 -13.90 -9.65 -6.55
CA GLU A 22 -14.52 -8.70 -7.48
C GLU A 22 -15.95 -8.36 -7.04
N GLU A 23 -16.71 -9.36 -6.60
CA GLU A 23 -18.04 -9.16 -6.04
C GLU A 23 -18.00 -8.30 -4.78
N ALA A 24 -17.11 -8.62 -3.82
CA ALA A 24 -16.92 -7.82 -2.62
C ALA A 24 -16.55 -6.36 -2.94
N TYR A 25 -15.67 -6.15 -3.93
CA TYR A 25 -15.28 -4.81 -4.36
C TYR A 25 -16.44 -4.05 -5.02
N ARG A 26 -17.21 -4.72 -5.89
CA ARG A 26 -18.41 -4.13 -6.52
C ARG A 26 -19.43 -3.72 -5.45
N PHE A 27 -19.67 -4.58 -4.47
CA PHE A 27 -20.56 -4.28 -3.34
C PHE A 27 -20.11 -3.06 -2.54
N ILE A 28 -18.83 -3.01 -2.15
CA ILE A 28 -18.25 -1.86 -1.43
C ILE A 28 -18.32 -0.58 -2.27
N SER A 29 -18.14 -0.68 -3.58
CA SER A 29 -18.20 0.47 -4.47
C SER A 29 -19.60 1.11 -4.50
N GLN A 30 -20.65 0.28 -4.43
CA GLN A 30 -22.06 0.70 -4.51
C GLN A 30 -22.70 1.01 -3.14
N TRP A 31 -22.04 0.65 -2.03
CA TRP A 31 -22.55 0.86 -0.67
C TRP A 31 -22.89 2.31 -0.36
N LYS A 32 -24.07 2.53 0.23
CA LYS A 32 -24.53 3.80 0.80
C LYS A 32 -24.82 3.59 2.30
N PRO A 33 -24.38 4.48 3.20
CA PRO A 33 -23.67 5.75 2.97
C PRO A 33 -22.16 5.60 2.71
N SER A 34 -21.59 6.51 1.92
CA SER A 34 -20.16 6.48 1.56
C SER A 34 -19.19 6.67 2.73
N SER A 35 -19.67 7.18 3.87
CA SER A 35 -18.89 7.31 5.10
C SER A 35 -18.40 5.97 5.62
N ASP A 36 -19.23 4.92 5.52
CA ASP A 36 -18.93 3.60 6.06
C ASP A 36 -17.79 2.92 5.30
N VAL A 37 -17.57 3.27 4.04
CA VAL A 37 -16.55 2.69 3.15
C VAL A 37 -15.43 3.66 2.81
N PHE A 38 -15.32 4.78 3.53
CA PHE A 38 -14.37 5.84 3.25
C PHE A 38 -12.91 5.35 3.21
N ALA A 39 -12.48 4.59 4.24
CA ALA A 39 -11.11 4.12 4.33
C ALA A 39 -10.76 3.12 3.20
N LEU A 40 -11.69 2.21 2.89
CA LEU A 40 -11.54 1.20 1.83
C LEU A 40 -11.40 1.83 0.44
N LYS A 41 -12.17 2.90 0.16
CA LYS A 41 -12.12 3.60 -1.13
C LYS A 41 -10.90 4.51 -1.27
N ASN A 42 -10.52 5.22 -0.20
CA ASN A 42 -9.50 6.27 -0.28
C ASN A 42 -8.08 5.83 0.11
N PHE A 43 -7.90 4.60 0.62
CA PHE A 43 -6.59 4.06 1.00
C PHE A 43 -5.52 4.24 -0.09
N PRO A 44 -5.73 3.80 -1.36
CA PRO A 44 -4.68 3.83 -2.37
C PRO A 44 -4.17 5.25 -2.62
N TYR A 45 -5.08 6.23 -2.61
CA TYR A 45 -4.74 7.63 -2.84
C TYR A 45 -3.98 8.25 -1.67
N ALA A 46 -4.45 8.02 -0.44
CA ALA A 46 -3.82 8.58 0.75
C ALA A 46 -2.39 8.08 0.94
N ILE A 47 -2.20 6.77 0.81
CA ILE A 47 -0.92 6.11 0.98
C ILE A 47 0.04 6.41 -0.17
N SER A 48 -0.47 6.46 -1.41
CA SER A 48 0.34 6.86 -2.56
C SER A 48 0.83 8.30 -2.45
N ALA A 49 -0.04 9.22 -2.01
CA ALA A 49 0.33 10.61 -1.80
C ALA A 49 1.40 10.76 -0.72
N LEU A 50 1.23 10.10 0.43
CA LEU A 50 2.19 10.14 1.53
C LEU A 50 3.55 9.56 1.13
N GLY A 51 3.55 8.41 0.44
CA GLY A 51 4.75 7.79 -0.10
C GLY A 51 5.46 8.70 -1.10
N SER A 52 4.72 9.30 -2.02
CA SER A 52 5.26 10.22 -3.04
C SER A 52 5.86 11.47 -2.42
N CYS A 53 5.20 12.08 -1.43
CA CYS A 53 5.72 13.25 -0.71
C CYS A 53 7.06 12.96 -0.01
N THR A 54 7.15 11.80 0.65
CA THR A 54 8.37 11.37 1.35
C THR A 54 9.50 11.08 0.36
N ALA A 55 9.20 10.34 -0.71
CA ALA A 55 10.16 10.04 -1.76
C ALA A 55 10.66 11.30 -2.48
N ALA A 56 9.76 12.25 -2.78
CA ALA A 56 10.11 13.53 -3.38
C ALA A 56 11.02 14.35 -2.47
N TYR A 57 10.74 14.38 -1.16
CA TYR A 57 11.59 15.04 -0.18
C TYR A 57 13.01 14.46 -0.15
N ILE A 58 13.12 13.13 -0.08
CA ILE A 58 14.41 12.42 -0.08
C ILE A 58 15.17 12.69 -1.38
N ASN A 59 14.50 12.56 -2.53
CA ASN A 59 15.11 12.80 -3.84
C ASN A 59 15.58 14.26 -3.99
N ALA A 60 14.78 15.24 -3.55
CA ALA A 60 15.15 16.65 -3.58
C ALA A 60 16.41 16.95 -2.75
N HIS A 61 16.54 16.33 -1.57
CA HIS A 61 17.75 16.46 -0.75
C HIS A 61 18.99 15.94 -1.48
N TYR A 62 18.97 14.70 -1.97
CA TYR A 62 20.14 14.14 -2.67
C TYR A 62 20.48 14.93 -3.93
N ARG A 63 19.49 15.29 -4.76
CA ARG A 63 19.71 16.12 -5.97
C ARG A 63 20.36 17.47 -5.65
N LYS A 64 20.01 18.09 -4.51
CA LYS A 64 20.62 19.35 -4.06
C LYS A 64 22.08 19.14 -3.67
N VAL A 65 22.40 18.05 -2.97
CA VAL A 65 23.76 17.76 -2.51
C VAL A 65 24.73 17.52 -3.68
N VAL A 66 24.31 16.78 -4.71
CA VAL A 66 25.12 16.50 -5.91
C VAL A 66 24.95 17.54 -7.04
N LYS A 67 24.26 18.66 -6.76
CA LYS A 67 24.12 19.83 -7.65
C LYS A 67 23.51 19.54 -9.03
N LEU A 68 22.57 18.59 -9.14
CA LEU A 68 21.97 18.21 -10.43
C LEU A 68 21.08 19.29 -11.09
N ARG A 69 20.76 20.39 -10.39
CA ARG A 69 19.92 21.51 -10.89
C ARG A 69 18.69 21.02 -11.69
N HIS A 70 18.51 21.47 -12.93
CA HIS A 70 17.41 21.09 -13.82
C HIS A 70 17.69 19.84 -14.66
N HIS A 71 18.94 19.36 -14.68
CA HIS A 71 19.29 18.19 -15.46
C HIS A 71 18.73 16.91 -14.80
N ALA A 72 18.27 15.98 -15.65
CA ALA A 72 17.72 14.68 -15.25
C ALA A 72 16.59 14.76 -14.19
N PHE A 73 15.81 15.84 -14.18
CA PHE A 73 14.69 16.00 -13.23
C PHE A 73 13.69 14.86 -13.37
N VAL A 74 13.10 14.70 -14.57
CA VAL A 74 12.09 13.66 -14.84
C VAL A 74 12.68 12.26 -14.67
N ALA A 75 13.92 12.05 -15.15
CA ALA A 75 14.58 10.76 -15.11
C ALA A 75 14.91 10.25 -13.69
N SER A 76 15.11 11.16 -12.72
CA SER A 76 15.26 10.80 -11.31
C SER A 76 13.93 10.80 -10.54
N LEU A 77 12.96 11.64 -10.94
CA LEU A 77 11.68 11.75 -10.26
C LEU A 77 10.81 10.51 -10.46
N ILE A 78 10.65 10.02 -11.68
CA ILE A 78 9.75 8.89 -11.97
C ILE A 78 10.11 7.62 -11.17
N PRO A 79 11.35 7.08 -11.26
CA PRO A 79 11.68 5.81 -10.60
C PRO A 79 11.77 5.94 -9.07
N VAL A 80 12.06 7.14 -8.55
CA VAL A 80 12.21 7.36 -7.11
C VAL A 80 10.91 7.76 -6.45
N VAL A 81 10.04 8.52 -7.13
CA VAL A 81 8.83 9.11 -6.53
C VAL A 81 7.56 8.36 -6.90
N VAL A 82 7.43 7.90 -8.15
CA VAL A 82 6.18 7.29 -8.64
C VAL A 82 6.17 5.79 -8.45
N LEU A 83 7.29 5.14 -8.77
CA LEU A 83 7.39 3.68 -8.72
C LEU A 83 7.21 3.09 -7.31
N PRO A 84 7.85 3.62 -6.24
CA PRO A 84 7.71 3.01 -4.92
C PRO A 84 6.28 3.05 -4.36
N PRO A 85 5.54 4.17 -4.40
CA PRO A 85 4.15 4.22 -3.94
C PRO A 85 3.22 3.32 -4.75
N LEU A 86 3.47 3.19 -6.06
CA LEU A 86 2.73 2.26 -6.91
C LEU A 86 2.93 0.81 -6.47
N VAL A 87 4.19 0.40 -6.27
CA VAL A 87 4.53 -0.94 -5.78
C VAL A 87 3.96 -1.16 -4.37
N GLY A 88 4.06 -0.16 -3.48
CA GLY A 88 3.49 -0.22 -2.14
C GLY A 88 1.98 -0.45 -2.14
N THR A 89 1.25 0.28 -3.01
CA THR A 89 -0.20 0.11 -3.16
C THR A 89 -0.58 -1.26 -3.69
N LEU A 90 0.16 -1.77 -4.67
CA LEU A 90 -0.06 -3.13 -5.22
C LEU A 90 0.20 -4.21 -4.16
N MET A 91 1.29 -4.07 -3.41
CA MET A 91 1.62 -4.97 -2.30
C MET A 91 0.54 -4.92 -1.22
N HIS A 92 0.08 -3.73 -0.84
CA HIS A 92 -1.00 -3.57 0.14
C HIS A 92 -2.29 -4.23 -0.33
N HIS A 93 -2.70 -3.98 -1.58
CA HIS A 93 -3.89 -4.60 -2.15
C HIS A 93 -3.81 -6.13 -2.08
N HIS A 94 -2.66 -6.71 -2.44
CA HIS A 94 -2.50 -8.17 -2.45
C HIS A 94 -2.38 -8.79 -1.05
N PHE A 95 -1.56 -8.22 -0.17
CA PHE A 95 -1.22 -8.82 1.12
C PHE A 95 -2.13 -8.40 2.28
N ILE A 96 -2.87 -7.30 2.13
CA ILE A 96 -3.70 -6.71 3.19
C ILE A 96 -5.17 -6.68 2.77
N GLN A 97 -5.52 -6.01 1.67
CA GLN A 97 -6.94 -5.84 1.30
C GLN A 97 -7.61 -7.17 0.93
N ARG A 98 -6.94 -8.06 0.19
CA ARG A 98 -7.49 -9.39 -0.11
C ARG A 98 -7.87 -10.20 1.13
N PRO A 99 -6.95 -10.51 2.08
CA PRO A 99 -7.33 -11.27 3.26
C PRO A 99 -8.31 -10.52 4.17
N LEU A 100 -8.29 -9.17 4.15
CA LEU A 100 -9.25 -8.35 4.90
C LEU A 100 -10.68 -8.54 4.35
N LEU A 101 -10.88 -8.40 3.04
CA LEU A 101 -12.18 -8.54 2.37
C LEU A 101 -12.75 -9.96 2.44
N LEU A 102 -11.89 -10.96 2.28
CA LEU A 102 -12.26 -12.37 2.40
C LEU A 102 -12.44 -12.81 3.87
N GLN A 103 -12.19 -11.93 4.84
CA GLN A 103 -12.20 -12.23 6.27
C GLN A 103 -11.28 -13.42 6.65
N LYS A 104 -10.21 -13.64 5.86
CA LYS A 104 -9.25 -14.74 5.99
C LYS A 104 -8.01 -14.29 6.80
N PHE A 105 -8.21 -13.74 8.00
CA PHE A 105 -7.12 -13.33 8.88
C PHE A 105 -7.34 -13.80 10.33
N GLN A 106 -6.24 -14.17 11.01
CA GLN A 106 -6.27 -14.71 12.38
C GLN A 106 -6.08 -13.62 13.45
N CYS A 107 -5.29 -12.58 13.16
CA CYS A 107 -4.99 -11.49 14.10
C CYS A 107 -5.03 -10.11 13.41
N PRO A 108 -5.88 -9.17 13.87
CA PRO A 108 -5.99 -7.84 13.27
C PRO A 108 -4.71 -7.01 13.47
N VAL A 109 -4.08 -7.10 14.65
CA VAL A 109 -2.82 -6.39 14.96
C VAL A 109 -1.68 -6.83 14.04
N CYS A 110 -1.62 -8.12 13.67
CA CYS A 110 -0.60 -8.62 12.75
C CYS A 110 -0.78 -8.04 11.34
N LEU A 111 -2.04 -7.85 10.93
CA LEU A 111 -2.38 -7.27 9.64
C LEU A 111 -1.98 -5.79 9.59
N GLU A 112 -2.28 -5.04 10.66
CA GLU A 112 -1.86 -3.64 10.82
C GLU A 112 -0.33 -3.50 10.80
N LEU A 113 0.40 -4.34 11.56
CA LEU A 113 1.86 -4.33 11.56
C LEU A 113 2.45 -4.68 10.18
N ARG A 114 1.84 -5.63 9.47
CA ARG A 114 2.25 -5.98 8.10
C ARG A 114 2.03 -4.82 7.15
N ALA A 115 0.89 -4.13 7.24
CA ALA A 115 0.60 -2.95 6.43
C ALA A 115 1.60 -1.82 6.71
N GLY A 116 1.88 -1.54 7.99
CA GLY A 116 2.91 -0.60 8.40
C GLY A 116 4.29 -0.96 7.84
N GLY A 117 4.66 -2.25 7.87
CA GLY A 117 5.93 -2.74 7.33
C GLY A 117 6.04 -2.56 5.80
N ILE A 118 4.98 -2.90 5.05
CA ILE A 118 4.92 -2.68 3.59
C ILE A 118 5.04 -1.19 3.28
N GLN A 119 4.34 -0.34 4.03
CA GLN A 119 4.36 1.10 3.82
C GLN A 119 5.71 1.72 4.16
N LEU A 120 6.34 1.29 5.25
CA LEU A 120 7.70 1.72 5.59
C LEU A 120 8.70 1.28 4.50
N PHE A 121 8.57 0.05 4.00
CA PHE A 121 9.44 -0.44 2.95
C PHE A 121 9.28 0.35 1.65
N ALA A 122 8.06 0.44 1.14
CA ALA A 122 7.77 1.09 -0.13
C ALA A 122 7.91 2.62 -0.06
N GLY A 123 7.42 3.26 1.01
CA GLY A 123 7.39 4.71 1.18
C GLY A 123 8.69 5.32 1.70
N PHE A 124 9.57 4.54 2.34
CA PHE A 124 10.80 5.06 2.93
C PHE A 124 12.06 4.28 2.54
N ILE A 125 12.14 2.97 2.80
CA ILE A 125 13.37 2.19 2.58
C ILE A 125 13.75 2.20 1.10
N TYR A 126 12.77 1.95 0.23
CA TYR A 126 12.95 1.90 -1.21
C TYR A 126 13.49 3.23 -1.80
N PRO A 127 12.85 4.40 -1.57
CA PRO A 127 13.41 5.67 -2.03
C PRO A 127 14.72 6.05 -1.33
N MET A 128 14.98 5.61 -0.09
CA MET A 128 16.27 5.83 0.57
C MET A 128 17.41 5.15 -0.18
N VAL A 129 17.19 3.96 -0.76
CA VAL A 129 18.21 3.26 -1.55
C VAL A 129 18.28 3.81 -2.98
N LEU A 130 17.14 4.04 -3.63
CA LEU A 130 17.13 4.48 -5.03
C LEU A 130 17.55 5.92 -5.24
N ALA A 131 17.18 6.86 -4.36
CA ALA A 131 17.53 8.27 -4.50
C ALA A 131 19.05 8.52 -4.59
N PRO A 132 19.90 8.02 -3.66
CA PRO A 132 21.34 8.19 -3.76
C PRO A 132 21.93 7.44 -4.95
N LEU A 133 21.43 6.23 -5.27
CA LEU A 133 21.90 5.46 -6.42
C LEU A 133 21.66 6.21 -7.74
N ALA A 134 20.45 6.75 -7.92
CA ALA A 134 20.10 7.58 -9.06
C ALA A 134 20.94 8.86 -9.09
N ALA A 135 21.08 9.54 -7.96
CA ALA A 135 21.87 10.76 -7.84
C ALA A 135 23.34 10.54 -8.22
N PHE A 136 23.96 9.45 -7.78
CA PHE A 136 25.34 9.12 -8.12
C PHE A 136 25.50 8.74 -9.58
N GLN A 137 24.58 7.95 -10.13
CA GLN A 137 24.62 7.58 -11.55
C GLN A 137 24.55 8.80 -12.46
N PHE A 138 23.64 9.74 -12.16
CA PHE A 138 23.52 10.97 -12.93
C PHE A 138 24.70 11.94 -12.71
N ALA A 139 25.22 12.03 -11.48
CA ALA A 139 26.39 12.85 -11.19
C ALA A 139 27.64 12.36 -11.93
N SER A 140 27.84 11.05 -12.04
CA SER A 140 28.93 10.46 -12.82
C SER A 140 28.80 10.76 -14.31
N ARG A 141 27.60 10.65 -14.89
CA ARG A 141 27.37 10.91 -16.33
C ARG A 141 27.44 12.39 -16.71
N LEU A 142 26.97 13.27 -15.83
CA LEU A 142 26.91 14.72 -16.08
C LEU A 142 28.14 15.47 -15.56
N TYR A 143 29.09 14.77 -14.94
CA TYR A 143 30.30 15.33 -14.32
C TYR A 143 30.02 16.50 -13.35
N THR A 144 28.85 16.49 -12.69
CA THR A 144 28.44 17.59 -11.80
C THR A 144 29.10 17.51 -10.42
N TYR A 145 29.54 16.31 -10.02
CA TYR A 145 30.18 16.04 -8.74
C TYR A 145 31.24 14.96 -8.89
N SER A 146 32.45 15.21 -8.38
CA SER A 146 33.53 14.22 -8.36
C SER A 146 33.21 13.11 -7.38
N LEU A 147 32.74 11.98 -7.90
CA LEU A 147 32.54 10.75 -7.12
C LEU A 147 33.84 9.94 -7.10
N PRO A 148 34.16 9.27 -5.98
CA PRO A 148 35.24 8.30 -5.97
C PRO A 148 34.91 7.14 -6.92
N ASP A 149 35.96 6.51 -7.46
CA ASP A 149 35.83 5.42 -8.42
C ASP A 149 35.01 4.23 -7.85
N ILE A 150 34.24 3.57 -8.71
CA ILE A 150 33.36 2.43 -8.38
C ILE A 150 34.18 1.26 -7.81
N SER A 151 35.47 1.18 -8.14
CA SER A 151 36.42 0.22 -7.59
C SER A 151 36.59 0.34 -6.06
N GLN A 152 36.20 1.45 -5.43
CA GLN A 152 36.32 1.70 -4.00
C GLN A 152 34.94 1.85 -3.32
N PRO A 153 34.18 0.75 -3.11
CA PRO A 153 32.84 0.82 -2.54
C PRO A 153 32.83 1.45 -1.13
N LYS A 154 33.88 1.25 -0.34
CA LYS A 154 34.01 1.86 1.01
C LYS A 154 34.01 3.39 0.96
N ALA A 155 34.62 4.00 -0.06
CA ALA A 155 34.67 5.44 -0.23
C ALA A 155 33.29 6.00 -0.61
N LEU A 156 32.57 5.30 -1.50
CA LEU A 156 31.20 5.63 -1.88
C LEU A 156 30.24 5.57 -0.69
N PHE A 157 30.31 4.50 0.12
CA PHE A 157 29.50 4.37 1.33
C PHE A 157 29.80 5.48 2.35
N LYS A 158 31.08 5.86 2.52
CA LYS A 158 31.45 6.96 3.41
C LYS A 158 30.86 8.29 2.96
N GLU A 159 30.88 8.57 1.65
CA GLU A 159 30.27 9.78 1.11
C GLU A 159 28.74 9.75 1.25
N PHE A 160 28.11 8.59 0.98
CA PHE A 160 26.68 8.39 1.23
C PHE A 160 26.28 8.69 2.68
N ILE A 161 27.01 8.15 3.67
CA ILE A 161 26.76 8.41 5.09
C ILE A 161 26.92 9.90 5.40
N LYS A 162 27.96 10.55 4.86
CA LYS A 162 28.21 11.99 5.04
C LYS A 162 27.08 12.85 4.48
N MET A 163 26.53 12.50 3.32
CA MET A 163 25.39 13.20 2.70
C MET A 163 24.08 12.98 3.45
N THR A 164 23.92 11.82 4.10
CA THR A 164 22.71 11.43 4.86
C THR A 164 22.71 11.98 6.29
N ARG A 165 23.90 12.15 6.89
CA ARG A 165 24.09 12.68 8.26
C ARG A 165 23.26 13.94 8.59
N PRO A 166 23.17 14.99 7.74
CA PRO A 166 22.41 16.20 8.09
C PRO A 166 20.90 15.99 8.16
N ILE A 167 20.35 14.95 7.52
CA ILE A 167 18.90 14.71 7.48
C ILE A 167 18.45 13.52 8.33
N LYS A 168 19.37 12.83 9.02
CA LYS A 168 19.08 11.61 9.78
C LYS A 168 17.88 11.75 10.73
N SER A 169 17.77 12.87 11.46
CA SER A 169 16.67 13.07 12.42
C SER A 169 15.32 13.18 11.71
N LYS A 170 15.27 13.86 10.56
CA LYS A 170 14.06 13.97 9.75
C LYS A 170 13.69 12.63 9.11
N LEU A 171 14.69 11.84 8.72
CA LEU A 171 14.49 10.50 8.18
C LEU A 171 13.85 9.56 9.21
N TYR A 172 14.26 9.60 10.48
CA TYR A 172 13.60 8.81 11.54
C TYR A 172 12.14 9.22 11.75
N VAL A 173 11.85 10.53 11.72
CA VAL A 173 10.46 11.02 11.81
C VAL A 173 9.63 10.57 10.61
N LEU A 174 10.16 10.70 9.39
CA LEU A 174 9.49 10.23 8.17
C LEU A 174 9.24 8.72 8.20
N ALA A 175 10.22 7.94 8.65
CA ALA A 175 10.07 6.50 8.82
C ALA A 175 8.94 6.17 9.82
N GLY A 176 8.91 6.85 10.97
CA GLY A 176 7.84 6.69 11.96
C GLY A 176 6.46 7.06 11.40
N ILE A 177 6.37 8.15 10.63
CA ILE A 177 5.12 8.57 9.97
C ILE A 177 4.65 7.52 8.97
N GLN A 178 5.55 6.96 8.14
CA GLN A 178 5.18 5.92 7.17
C GLN A 178 4.67 4.65 7.83
N LEU A 179 5.35 4.21 8.89
CA LEU A 179 4.95 3.05 9.68
C LEU A 179 3.56 3.27 10.31
N ALA A 180 3.40 4.39 11.01
CA ALA A 180 2.14 4.74 11.68
C ALA A 180 0.99 4.93 10.69
N ALA A 181 1.24 5.56 9.54
CA ALA A 181 0.22 5.76 8.51
C ALA A 181 -0.29 4.43 7.94
N GLY A 182 0.61 3.48 7.65
CA GLY A 182 0.21 2.14 7.20
C GLY A 182 -0.64 1.41 8.24
N MET A 183 -0.26 1.48 9.51
CA MET A 183 -1.02 0.86 10.60
C MET A 183 -2.40 1.52 10.81
N LEU A 184 -2.44 2.84 10.92
CA LEU A 184 -3.68 3.61 11.19
C LEU A 184 -4.69 3.48 10.05
N TRP A 185 -4.22 3.49 8.80
CA TRP A 185 -5.15 3.37 7.68
C TRP A 185 -5.76 1.98 7.61
N THR A 186 -4.98 0.92 7.84
CA THR A 186 -5.51 -0.45 7.92
C THR A 186 -6.44 -0.65 9.10
N HIS A 187 -6.17 0.01 10.22
CA HIS A 187 -7.08 0.02 11.36
C HIS A 187 -8.46 0.59 10.95
N TRP A 188 -8.47 1.73 10.24
CA TRP A 188 -9.71 2.30 9.71
C TRP A 188 -10.36 1.43 8.63
N GLU A 189 -9.58 0.79 7.74
CA GLU A 189 -10.12 -0.16 6.75
C GLU A 189 -10.86 -1.32 7.45
N ALA A 190 -10.26 -1.88 8.50
CA ALA A 190 -10.86 -2.97 9.26
C ALA A 190 -12.13 -2.52 9.99
N HIS A 191 -12.08 -1.37 10.68
CA HIS A 191 -13.25 -0.84 11.39
C HIS A 191 -14.44 -0.57 10.46
N ASN A 192 -14.17 0.03 9.31
CA ASN A 192 -15.16 0.29 8.28
C ASN A 192 -15.77 -1.01 7.74
N LEU A 193 -14.93 -2.02 7.47
CA LEU A 193 -15.40 -3.31 7.01
C LEU A 193 -16.31 -3.99 8.05
N PHE A 194 -15.91 -4.03 9.32
CA PHE A 194 -16.75 -4.61 10.38
C PHE A 194 -18.09 -3.89 10.53
N THR A 195 -18.09 -2.57 10.40
CA THR A 195 -19.32 -1.76 10.43
C THR A 195 -20.26 -2.17 9.29
N VAL A 196 -19.75 -2.29 8.07
CA VAL A 196 -20.54 -2.74 6.91
C VAL A 196 -21.09 -4.15 7.13
N MET A 197 -20.25 -5.09 7.57
CA MET A 197 -20.66 -6.47 7.83
C MET A 197 -21.77 -6.56 8.90
N SER A 198 -21.66 -5.81 9.99
CA SER A 198 -22.70 -5.78 11.04
C SER A 198 -24.04 -5.20 10.57
N LYS A 199 -23.99 -4.20 9.67
CA LYS A 199 -25.20 -3.61 9.09
C LYS A 199 -25.85 -4.58 8.12
N LEU A 200 -25.04 -5.28 7.33
CA LEU A 200 -25.51 -6.29 6.39
C LEU A 200 -26.24 -7.43 7.10
N SER A 201 -25.67 -7.99 8.17
CA SER A 201 -26.31 -9.06 8.94
C SER A 201 -27.66 -8.62 9.52
N HIS A 202 -27.74 -7.39 10.04
CA HIS A 202 -29.00 -6.84 10.55
C HIS A 202 -30.05 -6.67 9.43
N MET A 203 -29.65 -6.21 8.25
CA MET A 203 -30.56 -6.09 7.11
C MET A 203 -31.08 -7.46 6.66
N GLU A 204 -30.23 -8.47 6.61
CA GLU A 204 -30.62 -9.84 6.26
C GLU A 204 -31.63 -10.44 7.24
N GLU A 205 -31.46 -10.20 8.54
CA GLU A 205 -32.43 -10.62 9.56
C GLU A 205 -33.79 -9.93 9.40
N VAL A 206 -33.80 -8.63 9.10
CA VAL A 206 -35.04 -7.87 8.88
C VAL A 206 -35.76 -8.34 7.62
N VAL A 207 -35.03 -8.53 6.51
CA VAL A 207 -35.61 -9.04 5.25
C VAL A 207 -36.18 -10.44 5.45
N ARG A 208 -35.49 -11.30 6.19
CA ARG A 208 -35.96 -12.66 6.51
C ARG A 208 -37.27 -12.66 7.29
N LYS A 209 -37.36 -11.83 8.34
CA LYS A 209 -38.60 -11.67 9.12
C LYS A 209 -39.76 -11.17 8.26
N HIS A 210 -39.53 -10.18 7.39
CA HIS A 210 -40.56 -9.71 6.48
C HIS A 210 -41.02 -10.76 5.47
N HIS A 211 -40.11 -11.62 4.98
CA HIS A 211 -40.48 -12.75 4.12
C HIS A 211 -41.32 -13.80 4.87
N GLU A 212 -41.02 -14.06 6.14
CA GLU A 212 -41.81 -14.97 6.99
C GLU A 212 -43.22 -14.40 7.25
N GLU A 213 -43.32 -13.11 7.63
CA GLU A 213 -44.60 -12.42 7.82
C GLU A 213 -45.47 -12.37 6.56
N GLN A 214 -44.86 -12.25 5.37
CA GLN A 214 -45.59 -12.28 4.11
C GLN A 214 -46.14 -13.68 3.80
N LYS A 215 -45.38 -14.73 4.06
CA LYS A 215 -45.85 -16.11 3.90
C LYS A 215 -47.01 -16.44 4.84
N GLU A 216 -46.93 -16.05 6.12
CA GLU A 216 -48.03 -16.25 7.07
C GLU A 216 -49.33 -15.52 6.65
N LYS A 217 -49.20 -14.35 6.03
CA LYS A 217 -50.36 -13.62 5.46
C LYS A 217 -50.95 -14.30 4.24
N GLU A 218 -50.13 -14.93 3.40
CA GLU A 218 -50.60 -15.66 2.22
C GLU A 218 -51.29 -16.97 2.62
N ASP A 219 -50.74 -17.68 3.60
CA ASP A 219 -51.28 -18.93 4.14
C ASP A 219 -52.58 -18.73 4.95
N SER A 220 -52.82 -17.53 5.49
CA SER A 220 -54.07 -17.22 6.24
C SER A 220 -55.22 -16.73 5.36
N VAL A 221 -54.99 -16.52 4.06
CA VAL A 221 -56.03 -16.14 3.07
C VAL A 221 -56.63 -17.36 2.35
N PHE A 222 -55.97 -18.52 2.44
CA PHE A 222 -56.47 -19.82 1.97
C PHE A 222 -57.15 -20.62 3.09
#